data_AF-A0A095XSF9-F1
#
_entry.id   AF-A0A095XSF9-F1
#
_cell.length_a   1.000
_cell.length_b   1.000
_cell.length_c   1.000
_cell.angle_alpha   90.00
_cell.angle_beta   90.00
_cell.angle_gamma   90.00
#
_symmetry.space_group_name_H-M   'P 1'
#
loop_
_entity.id
_entity.type
_entity.pdbx_description
1 polymer ?
#
loop_
_entity_poly.entity_id
_entity_poly.type
_entity_poly.pdbx_seq_one_letter_code
_entity_poly.pdbx_strand_id
1 'polypeptide(L)'
;MKTEKMKVLLYLKKSGLDKSGKAPIMGRITIGRSIAQFSCKLSCNPDLWNPRESRMDGKSREAVEVNGRLENLLLSIQSAYQSLLTRGCPFDATEVKEQFQGSVQTRCMLIERLDVLIK
;
A
#
# COMPACT_ATOMS: atom_id res chain seq x y z
N MET A 1 25.12 7.96 -11.59
CA MET A 1 24.11 8.15 -10.52
C MET A 1 23.85 6.80 -9.88
N LYS A 2 24.02 6.66 -8.55
CA LYS A 2 23.61 5.44 -7.84
C LYS A 2 22.08 5.44 -7.79
N THR A 3 21.42 4.63 -8.60
CA THR A 3 19.98 4.39 -8.48
C THR A 3 19.75 3.67 -7.15
N GLU A 4 19.34 4.43 -6.13
CA GLU A 4 19.00 3.85 -4.83
C GLU A 4 17.78 2.94 -5.01
N LYS A 5 17.96 1.63 -4.82
CA LYS A 5 16.87 0.66 -5.01
C LYS A 5 15.78 0.89 -3.95
N MET A 6 14.56 1.17 -4.41
CA MET A 6 13.38 1.20 -3.56
C MET A 6 13.09 -0.20 -3.00
N LYS A 7 12.87 -0.28 -1.69
CA LYS A 7 12.35 -1.47 -0.99
C LYS A 7 10.99 -1.14 -0.40
N VAL A 8 10.01 -2.00 -0.63
CA VAL A 8 8.68 -1.89 -0.01
C VAL A 8 8.45 -3.12 0.86
N LEU A 9 8.01 -2.91 2.09
CA LEU A 9 7.71 -3.95 3.06
C LEU A 9 6.29 -3.74 3.60
N LEU A 10 5.47 -4.79 3.55
CA LEU A 10 4.11 -4.77 4.09
C LEU A 10 4.09 -5.55 5.41
N TYR A 11 3.45 -5.02 6.43
CA TYR A 11 3.40 -5.64 7.75
C TYR A 11 2.08 -5.31 8.46
N LEU A 12 1.66 -6.19 9.37
CA LEU A 12 0.49 -5.93 10.20
C LEU A 12 0.85 -5.15 11.45
N LYS A 13 0.06 -4.12 11.73
CA LYS A 13 0.10 -3.45 13.02
C LYS A 13 -0.84 -4.17 13.99
N LYS A 14 -0.28 -5.15 14.73
CA LYS A 14 -1.02 -5.95 15.74
C LYS A 14 -1.72 -5.09 16.82
N SER A 15 -1.18 -3.91 17.13
CA SER A 15 -1.75 -3.00 18.12
C SER A 15 -3.01 -2.25 17.65
N GLY A 16 -3.38 -2.34 16.37
CA GLY A 16 -4.54 -1.66 15.79
C GLY A 16 -5.73 -2.57 15.51
N LEU A 17 -5.91 -3.65 16.28
CA LEU A 17 -7.04 -4.56 16.11
C LEU A 17 -8.35 -3.79 16.17
N ASP A 18 -9.12 -3.86 15.09
CA ASP A 18 -10.47 -3.29 15.05
C ASP A 18 -11.41 -4.10 15.97
N LYS A 19 -12.59 -3.56 16.29
CA LYS A 19 -13.65 -4.27 17.04
C LYS A 19 -14.01 -5.63 16.44
N SER A 20 -13.75 -5.81 15.15
CA SER A 20 -13.93 -7.07 14.41
C SER A 20 -12.76 -8.05 14.51
N GLY A 21 -11.71 -7.75 15.29
CA GLY A 21 -10.51 -8.60 15.42
C GLY A 21 -9.56 -8.56 14.22
N LYS A 22 -9.75 -7.61 13.29
CA LYS A 22 -8.90 -7.45 12.08
C LYS A 22 -7.75 -6.48 12.36
N ALA A 23 -6.55 -6.83 11.94
CA ALA A 23 -5.36 -5.99 12.07
C ALA A 23 -5.14 -5.16 10.80
N PRO A 24 -4.85 -3.85 10.92
CA PRO A 24 -4.57 -3.00 9.78
C PRO A 24 -3.21 -3.31 9.15
N ILE A 25 -3.18 -3.31 7.83
CA ILE A 25 -1.99 -3.51 7.01
C ILE A 25 -1.29 -2.17 6.82
N MET A 26 -0.02 -2.13 7.22
CA MET A 26 0.87 -1.01 7.06
C MET A 26 1.91 -1.34 5.99
N GLY A 27 2.32 -0.32 5.24
CA GLY A 27 3.42 -0.41 4.31
C GLY A 27 4.56 0.52 4.71
N ARG A 28 5.79 0.09 4.43
CA ARG A 28 7.00 0.88 4.61
C ARG A 28 7.78 0.90 3.31
N ILE A 29 8.05 2.10 2.80
CA ILE A 29 8.91 2.36 1.66
C ILE A 29 10.26 2.79 2.20
N THR A 30 11.34 2.24 1.66
CA THR A 30 12.71 2.59 1.99
C THR A 30 13.46 2.89 0.70
N ILE A 31 14.03 4.08 0.59
CA ILE A 31 14.81 4.55 -0.56
C ILE A 31 16.10 5.14 0.00
N GLY A 32 17.20 4.41 -0.13
CA GLY A 32 18.48 4.82 0.44
C GLY A 32 18.42 5.02 1.96
N ARG A 33 18.56 6.27 2.39
CA ARG A 33 18.45 6.71 3.80
C ARG A 33 17.03 7.16 4.20
N SER A 34 16.15 7.32 3.21
CA SER A 34 14.79 7.83 3.38
C SER A 34 13.80 6.70 3.65
N ILE A 35 12.94 6.87 4.65
CA ILE A 35 11.94 5.87 5.06
C ILE A 35 10.58 6.55 5.19
N ALA A 36 9.58 6.04 4.48
CA ALA A 36 8.21 6.52 4.58
C ALA A 36 7.27 5.38 4.94
N GLN A 37 6.43 5.59 5.95
CA GLN A 37 5.38 4.66 6.34
C GLN A 37 4.02 5.14 5.81
N PHE A 38 3.21 4.20 5.36
CA PHE A 38 1.87 4.44 4.87
C PHE A 38 0.90 3.38 5.39
N SER A 39 -0.37 3.76 5.54
CA SER A 39 -1.44 2.80 5.77
C SER A 39 -1.98 2.34 4.43
N CYS A 40 -2.16 1.04 4.25
CA CYS A 40 -2.84 0.49 3.08
C CYS A 40 -4.35 0.76 3.12
N LYS A 41 -4.89 1.27 4.25
CA LYS A 41 -6.33 1.37 4.54
C LYS A 41 -7.08 0.04 4.41
N LEU A 42 -6.34 -1.06 4.57
CA LEU A 42 -6.87 -2.41 4.56
C LEU A 42 -6.67 -3.00 5.94
N SER A 43 -7.62 -3.80 6.38
CA SER A 43 -7.54 -4.59 7.60
C SER A 43 -7.82 -6.03 7.25
N CYS A 44 -7.02 -6.95 7.79
CA CYS A 44 -7.16 -8.36 7.52
C CYS A 44 -6.98 -9.19 8.80
N ASN A 45 -7.38 -10.45 8.75
CA ASN A 45 -7.26 -11.32 9.90
C ASN A 45 -5.78 -11.66 10.12
N PRO A 46 -5.18 -11.30 11.29
CA PRO A 46 -3.77 -11.59 11.56
C PRO A 46 -3.46 -13.09 11.56
N ASP A 47 -4.46 -13.94 11.81
CA ASP A 47 -4.32 -15.40 11.79
C ASP A 47 -4.07 -15.94 10.37
N LEU A 48 -4.67 -15.27 9.37
CA LEU A 48 -4.50 -15.58 7.96
C LEU A 48 -3.35 -14.81 7.32
N TRP A 49 -2.65 -13.94 8.04
CA TRP A 49 -1.55 -13.18 7.46
C TRP A 49 -0.24 -13.93 7.58
N ASN A 50 0.45 -14.10 6.45
CA ASN A 50 1.78 -14.65 6.40
C ASN A 50 2.83 -13.52 6.50
N PRO A 51 3.47 -13.30 7.66
CA PRO A 51 4.45 -12.24 7.82
C PRO A 51 5.75 -12.47 7.05
N ARG A 52 6.06 -13.73 6.65
CA ARG A 52 7.24 -14.02 5.83
C ARG A 52 7.03 -13.57 4.39
N GLU A 53 5.85 -13.88 3.84
CA GLU A 53 5.50 -13.53 2.46
C GLU A 53 4.88 -12.14 2.35
N SER A 54 4.53 -11.51 3.47
CA SER A 54 3.81 -10.23 3.53
C SER A 54 2.50 -10.25 2.74
N ARG A 55 1.80 -11.38 2.76
CA ARG A 55 0.54 -11.63 2.05
C ARG A 55 -0.46 -12.37 2.95
N MET A 56 -1.73 -12.28 2.62
CA MET A 56 -2.75 -13.17 3.21
C MET A 56 -2.58 -14.58 2.65
N ASP A 57 -2.47 -15.54 3.56
CA ASP A 57 -2.55 -16.97 3.31
C ASP A 57 -4.02 -17.38 3.14
N GLY A 58 -4.25 -18.38 2.29
CA GLY A 58 -5.58 -18.88 1.96
C GLY A 58 -6.16 -18.40 0.63
N LYS A 59 -7.11 -19.19 0.11
CA LYS A 59 -7.82 -18.95 -1.16
C LYS A 59 -9.21 -18.31 -0.96
N SER A 60 -9.50 -17.83 0.24
CA SER A 60 -10.77 -17.15 0.55
C SER A 60 -10.94 -15.93 -0.33
N ARG A 61 -12.18 -15.61 -0.70
CA ARG A 61 -12.50 -14.42 -1.52
C ARG A 61 -11.93 -13.14 -0.92
N GLU A 62 -11.94 -13.02 0.42
CA GLU A 62 -11.33 -11.90 1.15
C GLU A 62 -9.79 -11.86 0.98
N ALA A 63 -9.10 -13.01 1.05
CA ALA A 63 -7.65 -13.08 0.86
C ALA A 63 -7.25 -12.70 -0.57
N VAL A 64 -8.00 -13.17 -1.58
CA VAL A 64 -7.78 -12.81 -2.99
C VAL A 64 -7.99 -11.32 -3.22
N GLU A 65 -9.06 -10.75 -2.67
CA GLU A 65 -9.34 -9.32 -2.82
C GLU A 65 -8.28 -8.46 -2.11
N VAL A 66 -7.91 -8.80 -0.87
CA VAL A 66 -6.86 -8.08 -0.12
C VAL A 66 -5.52 -8.19 -0.85
N ASN A 67 -5.11 -9.39 -1.27
CA ASN A 67 -3.87 -9.58 -2.02
C ASN A 67 -3.87 -8.81 -3.35
N GLY A 68 -4.99 -8.79 -4.07
CA GLY A 68 -5.14 -8.01 -5.30
C GLY A 68 -5.04 -6.49 -5.05
N ARG A 69 -5.61 -5.98 -3.94
CA ARG A 69 -5.44 -4.58 -3.55
C ARG A 69 -4.01 -4.25 -3.14
N LEU A 70 -3.33 -5.14 -2.42
CA LEU A 70 -1.91 -4.99 -2.07
C LEU A 70 -1.02 -4.95 -3.31
N GLU A 71 -1.28 -5.81 -4.29
CA GLU A 71 -0.55 -5.83 -5.55
C GLU A 71 -0.77 -4.54 -6.36
N ASN A 72 -2.01 -4.06 -6.44
CA ASN A 72 -2.31 -2.75 -7.05
C ASN A 72 -1.62 -1.58 -6.33
N LEU A 73 -1.51 -1.64 -5.00
CA LEU A 73 -0.75 -0.65 -4.22
C LEU A 73 0.74 -0.70 -4.57
N LEU A 74 1.34 -1.89 -4.65
CA LEU A 74 2.74 -2.05 -5.04
C LEU A 74 3.00 -1.52 -6.46
N LEU A 75 2.12 -1.84 -7.41
CA LEU A 75 2.18 -1.31 -8.78
C LEU A 75 2.06 0.21 -8.81
N SER A 76 1.16 0.79 -8.00
CA SER A 76 0.99 2.24 -7.91
C SER A 76 2.23 2.92 -7.32
N ILE A 77 2.84 2.34 -6.28
CA ILE A 77 4.09 2.84 -5.69
C ILE A 77 5.25 2.75 -6.69
N GLN A 78 5.35 1.63 -7.40
CA GLN A 78 6.36 1.44 -8.43
C GLN A 78 6.19 2.42 -9.59
N SER A 79 4.96 2.68 -10.02
CA SER A 79 4.64 3.69 -11.03
C SER A 79 5.02 5.11 -10.57
N ALA A 80 4.69 5.47 -9.32
CA ALA A 80 5.08 6.75 -8.73
C ALA A 80 6.61 6.90 -8.67
N TYR A 81 7.31 5.84 -8.25
CA TYR A 81 8.78 5.81 -8.23
C TYR A 81 9.38 5.96 -9.64
N GLN A 82 8.84 5.27 -10.64
CA GLN A 82 9.30 5.43 -12.03
C GLN A 82 9.02 6.84 -12.56
N SER A 83 7.87 7.42 -12.26
CA SER A 83 7.54 8.80 -12.67
C SER A 83 8.52 9.81 -12.10
N LEU A 84 8.88 9.67 -10.81
CA LEU A 84 9.87 10.52 -10.15
C LEU A 84 11.29 10.31 -10.70
N LEU A 85 11.67 9.07 -11.03
CA LEU A 85 12.93 8.78 -11.72
C LEU A 85 13.00 9.46 -13.09
N THR A 86 11.94 9.38 -13.89
CA THR A 86 11.86 10.02 -15.22
C THR A 86 11.95 11.54 -15.13
N ARG A 87 11.46 12.12 -14.03
CA ARG A 87 11.54 13.57 -13.77
C ARG A 87 12.98 14.05 -13.55
N GLY A 88 13.90 13.15 -13.18
CA GLY A 88 15.33 13.45 -13.03
C GLY A 88 15.69 14.32 -11.81
N CYS A 89 14.72 14.62 -10.93
CA CYS A 89 14.94 15.36 -9.70
C CYS A 89 15.31 14.41 -8.55
N PRO A 90 16.08 14.85 -7.55
CA PRO A 90 16.22 14.12 -6.30
C PRO A 90 14.86 14.05 -5.59
N PHE A 91 14.46 12.86 -5.17
CA PHE A 91 13.21 12.60 -4.46
C PHE A 91 13.44 11.64 -3.29
N ASP A 92 12.53 11.69 -2.33
CA ASP A 92 12.58 10.89 -1.10
C ASP A 92 11.47 9.83 -1.05
N ALA A 93 11.57 8.91 -0.08
CA ALA A 93 10.50 7.93 0.17
C ALA A 93 9.16 8.62 0.49
N THR A 94 9.21 9.82 1.08
CA THR A 94 8.02 10.64 1.37
C THR A 94 7.38 11.17 0.09
N GLU A 95 8.15 11.62 -0.90
CA GLU A 95 7.56 12.08 -2.17
C GLU A 95 6.90 10.95 -2.94
N VAL A 96 7.52 9.76 -2.99
CA VAL A 96 6.87 8.57 -3.57
C VAL A 96 5.56 8.29 -2.83
N LYS A 97 5.57 8.41 -1.51
CA LYS A 97 4.37 8.24 -0.68
C LYS A 97 3.28 9.24 -1.05
N GLU A 98 3.60 10.52 -1.13
CA GLU A 98 2.62 11.56 -1.45
C GLU A 98 2.09 11.42 -2.87
N GLN A 99 2.95 11.11 -3.84
CA GLN A 99 2.57 10.86 -5.22
C GLN A 99 1.56 9.72 -5.33
N PHE A 100 1.82 8.58 -4.67
CA PHE A 100 0.89 7.45 -4.71
C PHE A 100 -0.36 7.70 -3.86
N GLN A 101 -0.24 8.31 -2.67
CA GLN A 101 -1.38 8.56 -1.79
C GLN A 101 -2.34 9.58 -2.40
N GLY A 102 -1.83 10.67 -3.00
CA GLY A 102 -2.66 11.63 -3.72
C GLY A 102 -3.38 10.98 -4.91
N SER A 103 -2.71 10.09 -5.63
CA SER A 103 -3.33 9.32 -6.73
C SER A 103 -4.39 8.32 -6.24
N VAL A 104 -4.23 7.76 -5.04
CA VAL A 104 -5.18 6.82 -4.42
C VAL A 104 -6.37 7.56 -3.80
N GLN A 105 -6.16 8.73 -3.19
CA GLN A 105 -7.23 9.55 -2.62
C GLN A 105 -8.20 10.02 -3.70
N THR A 106 -7.69 10.46 -4.83
CA THR A 106 -8.51 10.87 -5.98
C THR A 106 -9.28 9.67 -6.56
N ARG A 107 -8.68 8.48 -6.62
CA ARG A 107 -9.37 7.27 -7.14
C ARG A 107 -10.40 6.69 -6.16
N CYS A 108 -10.12 6.67 -4.85
CA CYS A 108 -11.08 6.19 -3.85
C CYS A 108 -12.31 7.10 -3.76
N MET A 109 -12.13 8.43 -3.77
CA MET A 109 -13.28 9.35 -3.76
C MET A 109 -14.14 9.22 -5.02
N LEU A 110 -13.55 8.90 -6.18
CA LEU A 110 -14.32 8.73 -7.41
C LEU A 110 -15.19 7.45 -7.39
N ILE A 111 -14.65 6.34 -6.85
CA ILE A 111 -15.37 5.07 -6.77
C ILE A 111 -16.49 5.16 -5.71
N GLU A 112 -16.21 5.71 -4.53
CA GLU A 112 -17.23 5.87 -3.48
C GLU A 112 -18.39 6.80 -3.90
N ARG A 113 -18.16 7.77 -4.79
CA ARG A 113 -19.24 8.61 -5.34
C ARG A 113 -20.04 7.91 -6.44
N LEU A 114 -19.45 6.96 -7.17
CA LEU A 114 -20.17 6.23 -8.22
C LEU A 114 -21.12 5.18 -7.64
N ASP A 115 -20.74 4.52 -6.54
CA ASP A 115 -21.59 3.56 -5.82
C ASP A 115 -22.89 4.18 -5.25
N VAL A 116 -22.90 5.50 -4.99
CA VAL A 116 -24.10 6.21 -4.51
C VAL A 116 -25.08 6.55 -5.65
N LEU A 117 -24.65 6.49 -6.91
CA LEU A 117 -25.46 6.87 -8.08
C LEU A 117 -26.05 5.68 -8.85
N ILE A 118 -25.78 4.44 -8.43
CA ILE A 118 -26.38 3.23 -9.02
C ILE A 118 -27.39 2.60 -8.03
N LYS A 119 -28.30 3.42 -7.48
CA LYS A 119 -29.41 2.94 -6.66
C LYS A 119 -30.73 3.52 -7.15
#